data_AF-A0A6A6A2W1-F1
#
_entry.id   AF-A0A6A6A2W1-F1
#
_cell.length_a   1.000
_cell.length_b   1.000
_cell.length_c   1.000
_cell.angle_alpha   90.00
_cell.angle_beta   90.00
_cell.angle_gamma   90.00
#
_symmetry.space_group_name_H-M   'P 1'
#
loop_
_entity.id
_entity.type
_entity.pdbx_description
1 polymer ?
#
loop_
_entity_poly.entity_id
_entity_poly.type
_entity_poly.pdbx_seq_one_letter_code
_entity_poly.pdbx_strand_id
1 'polypeptide(L)'
;MSSPTAQYRLLVSRAVTQRLTSPSLDDIPPPPTTTLATWERTERLNARAKIIACLAVLGVPWMTFTHDVEKARQEVHILAPTRYEEEKVVPGHDAKVKERDGMRDYAGGEMVKREAWKRMQDGHVDLLRRFGRARLMRINRVKLL
;
A
#
# COMPACT_ATOMS: atom_id res chain seq x y z
N MET A 1 13.44 8.05 16.34
CA MET A 1 12.85 9.01 15.37
C MET A 1 13.56 8.80 14.04
N SER A 2 12.84 8.64 12.93
CA SER A 2 13.46 8.46 11.61
C SER A 2 14.20 9.73 11.18
N SER A 3 15.37 9.59 10.55
CA SER A 3 16.12 10.73 10.00
C SER A 3 15.27 11.53 9.00
N PRO A 4 15.36 12.88 8.96
CA PRO A 4 14.65 13.72 7.99
C PRO A 4 14.86 13.28 6.54
N THR A 5 16.08 12.83 6.21
CA THR A 5 16.44 12.32 4.88
C THR A 5 15.69 11.03 4.55
N ALA A 6 15.50 10.14 5.53
CA ALA A 6 14.75 8.90 5.33
C ALA A 6 13.25 9.19 5.13
N GLN A 7 12.70 10.14 5.87
CA GLN A 7 11.31 10.60 5.68
C GLN A 7 11.10 11.18 4.29
N TYR A 8 12.03 12.01 3.81
CA TYR A 8 11.95 12.61 2.47
C TYR A 8 11.94 11.54 1.37
N ARG A 9 12.84 10.54 1.43
CA ARG A 9 12.88 9.44 0.44
C ARG A 9 11.57 8.63 0.41
N LEU A 10 10.95 8.40 1.57
CA LEU A 10 9.66 7.72 1.64
C LEU A 10 8.53 8.56 0.99
N LEU A 11 8.54 9.87 1.17
CA LEU A 11 7.59 10.77 0.52
C LEU A 11 7.74 10.73 -1.00
N VAL A 12 8.98 10.76 -1.51
CA VAL A 12 9.27 10.65 -2.95
C VAL A 12 8.77 9.31 -3.51
N SER A 13 9.12 8.19 -2.87
CA SER A 13 8.67 6.85 -3.28
C SER A 13 7.14 6.72 -3.31
N ARG A 14 6.46 7.28 -2.30
CA ARG A 14 4.99 7.31 -2.26
C ARG A 14 4.39 8.18 -3.36
N ALA A 15 5.00 9.33 -3.64
CA ALA A 15 4.50 10.23 -4.69
C ALA A 15 4.66 9.64 -6.09
N VAL A 16 5.75 8.90 -6.35
CA VAL A 16 5.96 8.16 -7.60
C VAL A 16 4.86 7.11 -7.79
N THR A 17 4.64 6.26 -6.79
CA THR A 17 3.67 5.15 -6.87
C THR A 17 2.22 5.63 -6.98
N GLN A 18 1.85 6.69 -6.25
CA GLN A 18 0.49 7.23 -6.21
C GLN A 18 0.24 8.34 -7.25
N ARG A 19 1.23 8.67 -8.09
CA ARG A 19 1.15 9.72 -9.14
C ARG A 19 0.64 11.07 -8.60
N LEU A 20 1.12 11.46 -7.41
CA LEU A 20 0.59 12.62 -6.67
C LEU A 20 1.03 13.98 -7.23
N THR A 21 2.01 13.97 -8.13
CA THR A 21 2.49 15.15 -8.87
C THR A 21 1.80 15.33 -10.22
N SER A 22 0.84 14.46 -10.57
CA SER A 22 0.18 14.50 -11.89
C SER A 22 -0.67 15.77 -12.06
N PRO A 23 -0.51 16.50 -13.19
CA PRO A 23 -1.33 17.68 -13.51
C PRO A 23 -2.84 17.37 -13.59
N SER A 24 -3.22 16.10 -13.79
CA SER A 24 -4.62 15.65 -13.78
C SER A 24 -5.36 15.92 -12.47
N LEU A 25 -4.64 16.22 -11.38
CA LEU A 25 -5.24 16.60 -10.11
C LEU A 25 -5.68 18.07 -10.08
N ASP A 26 -5.09 18.92 -10.92
CA ASP A 26 -5.23 20.38 -10.83
C ASP A 26 -6.49 20.92 -11.55
N ASP A 27 -6.95 20.32 -12.67
CA ASP A 27 -7.87 21.03 -13.59
C ASP A 27 -9.10 20.27 -14.12
N ILE A 28 -9.78 19.45 -13.32
CA ILE A 28 -11.03 18.83 -13.79
C ILE A 28 -12.13 18.96 -12.73
N PRO A 29 -13.30 19.56 -12.99
CA PRO A 29 -14.41 19.52 -12.04
C PRO A 29 -14.78 18.06 -11.76
N PRO A 30 -15.08 17.68 -10.49
CA PRO A 30 -15.42 16.31 -10.18
C PRO A 30 -16.64 15.88 -11.03
N PRO A 31 -16.59 14.70 -11.68
CA PRO A 31 -17.76 14.21 -12.40
C PRO A 31 -18.93 14.08 -11.42
N PRO A 32 -20.17 14.37 -11.85
CA PRO A 32 -21.33 14.50 -10.95
C PRO A 32 -21.77 13.19 -10.30
N THR A 33 -21.15 12.05 -10.62
CA THR A 33 -21.49 10.73 -10.10
C THR A 33 -20.39 10.18 -9.19
N THR A 34 -20.79 9.73 -8.00
CA THR A 34 -19.99 9.00 -7.01
C THR A 34 -19.54 7.65 -7.59
N THR A 35 -18.52 7.71 -8.44
CA THR A 35 -17.86 6.56 -9.06
C THR A 35 -16.57 6.24 -8.31
N LEU A 36 -16.04 5.03 -8.50
CA LEU A 36 -14.72 4.62 -8.00
C LEU A 36 -13.63 5.67 -8.32
N ALA A 37 -13.70 6.27 -9.50
CA ALA A 37 -12.78 7.31 -9.95
C ALA A 37 -12.86 8.59 -9.09
N THR A 38 -14.06 8.99 -8.64
CA THR A 38 -14.20 10.14 -7.72
C THR A 38 -13.56 9.85 -6.37
N TRP A 39 -13.76 8.66 -5.82
CA TRP A 39 -13.17 8.24 -4.55
C TRP A 39 -11.64 8.20 -4.64
N GLU A 40 -11.10 7.56 -5.68
CA GLU A 40 -9.65 7.48 -5.92
C GLU A 40 -9.04 8.88 -6.06
N ARG A 41 -9.72 9.78 -6.78
CA ARG A 41 -9.27 11.16 -6.91
C ARG A 41 -9.24 11.89 -5.57
N THR A 42 -10.30 11.78 -4.77
CA THR A 42 -10.33 12.39 -3.42
C THR A 42 -9.23 11.82 -2.54
N GLU A 43 -8.95 10.53 -2.63
CA GLU A 43 -7.85 9.90 -1.90
C GLU A 43 -6.50 10.50 -2.31
N ARG A 44 -6.25 10.66 -3.61
CA ARG A 44 -5.01 11.26 -4.13
C ARG A 44 -4.87 12.73 -3.72
N LEU A 45 -5.95 13.51 -3.74
CA LEU A 45 -5.94 14.90 -3.26
C LEU A 45 -5.59 14.97 -1.76
N ASN A 46 -6.20 14.11 -0.94
CA ASN A 46 -5.90 14.02 0.48
C ASN A 46 -4.45 13.60 0.73
N ALA A 47 -3.92 12.67 -0.07
CA ALA A 47 -2.52 12.26 0.00
C ALA A 47 -1.58 13.42 -0.38
N ARG A 48 -1.87 14.17 -1.45
CA ARG A 48 -1.10 15.35 -1.86
C ARG A 48 -1.09 16.42 -0.77
N ALA A 49 -2.23 16.72 -0.16
CA ALA A 49 -2.31 17.67 0.95
C ALA A 49 -1.43 17.25 2.14
N LYS A 50 -1.42 15.95 2.49
CA LYS A 50 -0.54 15.42 3.54
C LYS A 50 0.93 15.57 3.20
N ILE A 51 1.31 15.31 1.95
CA ILE A 51 2.70 15.49 1.50
C ILE A 51 3.10 16.96 1.58
N ILE A 52 2.27 17.89 1.11
CA ILE A 52 2.55 19.32 1.19
C ILE A 52 2.81 19.74 2.65
N ALA A 53 1.98 19.27 3.58
CA ALA A 53 2.20 19.53 5.00
C ALA A 53 3.52 18.95 5.52
N CYS A 54 3.88 17.72 5.12
CA CYS A 54 5.17 17.12 5.50
C CYS A 54 6.36 17.87 4.89
N LEU A 55 6.26 18.34 3.65
CA LEU A 55 7.31 19.11 2.98
C LEU A 55 7.54 20.46 3.64
N ALA A 56 6.46 21.11 4.12
CA ALA A 56 6.56 22.34 4.89
C ALA A 56 7.36 22.14 6.18
N VAL A 57 7.15 21.02 6.88
CA VAL A 57 7.95 20.66 8.08
C VAL A 57 9.42 20.40 7.74
N LEU A 58 9.69 19.81 6.57
CA LEU A 58 11.04 19.52 6.10
C LEU A 58 11.74 20.72 5.45
N GLY A 59 11.04 21.85 5.26
CA GLY A 59 11.58 23.03 4.58
C GLY A 59 11.87 22.82 3.09
N VAL A 60 11.19 21.86 2.46
CA VAL A 60 11.41 21.52 1.04
C VAL A 60 10.34 22.18 0.16
N PRO A 61 10.71 23.01 -0.82
CA PRO A 61 9.75 23.58 -1.77
C PRO A 61 9.06 22.52 -2.63
N TRP A 62 7.77 22.74 -2.95
CA TRP A 62 7.00 21.84 -3.80
C TRP A 62 7.64 21.60 -5.17
N MET A 63 8.23 22.64 -5.77
CA MET A 63 8.92 22.54 -7.06
C MET A 63 10.13 21.59 -7.02
N THR A 64 10.97 21.70 -5.97
CA THR A 64 12.09 20.79 -5.75
C THR A 64 11.60 19.35 -5.60
N PHE A 65 10.56 19.15 -4.80
CA PHE A 65 9.96 17.84 -4.61
C PHE A 65 9.42 17.24 -5.91
N THR A 66 8.72 18.02 -6.74
CA THR A 66 8.19 17.53 -8.02
C THR A 66 9.29 17.10 -8.98
N HIS A 67 10.41 17.84 -9.00
CA HIS A 67 11.57 17.48 -9.80
C HIS A 67 12.20 16.16 -9.33
N ASP A 68 12.36 15.98 -8.02
CA ASP A 68 12.92 14.75 -7.45
C ASP A 68 12.02 13.53 -7.68
N VAL A 69 10.70 13.71 -7.64
CA VAL A 69 9.73 12.67 -7.98
C VAL A 69 9.84 12.26 -9.45
N GLU A 70 9.97 13.22 -10.36
CA GLU A 70 10.11 12.91 -11.79
C GLU A 70 11.45 12.22 -12.09
N LYS A 71 12.53 12.67 -11.45
CA LYS A 71 13.83 12.00 -11.52
C LYS A 71 13.75 10.55 -11.00
N ALA A 72 13.15 10.35 -9.83
CA ALA A 72 12.97 9.01 -9.26
C ALA A 72 12.09 8.12 -10.13
N ARG A 73 11.05 8.70 -10.78
CA ARG A 73 10.21 7.98 -11.73
C ARG A 73 11.01 7.49 -12.94
N GLN A 74 11.91 8.31 -13.47
CA GLN A 74 12.80 7.92 -14.58
C GLN A 74 13.77 6.82 -14.15
N GLU A 75 14.30 6.88 -12.92
CA GLU A 75 15.18 5.84 -12.37
C GLU A 75 14.47 4.47 -12.22
N VAL A 76 13.18 4.46 -11.85
CA VAL A 76 12.38 3.21 -11.75
C VAL A 76 12.23 2.52 -13.12
N HIS A 77 12.25 3.28 -14.22
CA HIS A 77 12.21 2.72 -15.58
C HIS A 77 13.56 2.12 -16.04
N ILE A 78 14.63 2.23 -15.24
CA ILE A 78 15.96 1.64 -15.51
C ILE A 78 16.06 0.20 -14.99
N LEU A 79 14.98 -0.38 -14.45
CA LEU A 79 14.86 -1.84 -14.53
C LEU A 79 14.52 -2.16 -15.98
N ALA A 80 15.56 -2.37 -16.80
CA ALA A 80 15.42 -2.92 -18.14
C ALA A 80 14.40 -4.07 -18.09
N PRO A 81 13.46 -4.17 -19.04
CA PRO A 81 12.50 -5.25 -19.07
C PRO A 81 13.25 -6.55 -18.81
N THR A 82 12.94 -7.23 -17.70
CA THR A 82 13.55 -8.52 -17.40
C THR A 82 13.14 -9.44 -18.53
N ARG A 83 14.03 -9.59 -19.51
CA ARG A 83 13.85 -10.56 -20.59
C ARG A 83 14.14 -11.89 -19.94
N TYR A 84 13.08 -12.62 -19.61
CA TYR A 84 13.19 -14.03 -19.31
C TYR A 84 13.67 -14.69 -20.60
N GLU A 85 14.98 -14.91 -20.72
CA GLU A 85 15.47 -15.87 -21.69
C GLU A 85 15.05 -17.23 -21.16
N GLU A 86 14.21 -17.94 -21.92
CA GLU A 86 13.93 -19.34 -21.65
C GLU A 86 15.29 -20.06 -21.60
N GLU A 87 15.63 -20.63 -20.44
CA GLU A 87 16.80 -21.50 -20.33
C GLU A 87 16.66 -22.58 -21.40
N LYS A 88 17.60 -22.60 -22.36
CA LYS A 88 17.71 -23.70 -23.30
C LYS A 88 17.95 -24.96 -22.48
N VAL A 89 16.91 -25.77 -22.33
CA VAL A 89 16.98 -27.09 -21.72
C VAL A 89 18.06 -27.87 -22.45
N VAL A 90 19.23 -28.02 -21.83
CA VAL A 90 20.29 -28.90 -22.32
C VAL A 90 19.82 -30.32 -21.99
N PRO A 91 19.51 -31.17 -22.98
CA PRO A 91 19.06 -32.53 -22.70
C PRO A 91 20.20 -33.29 -22.03
N GLY A 92 20.08 -33.56 -20.72
CA GLY A 92 21.03 -34.40 -20.01
C GLY A 92 21.44 -33.96 -18.60
N HIS A 93 21.03 -32.78 -18.12
CA HIS A 93 21.46 -32.30 -16.79
C HIS A 93 20.46 -32.55 -15.64
N ASP A 94 19.32 -33.20 -15.90
CA ASP A 94 18.24 -33.41 -14.91
C ASP A 94 18.21 -34.80 -14.27
N ALA A 95 19.32 -35.54 -14.29
CA ALA A 95 19.35 -36.90 -13.74
C ALA A 95 19.75 -37.00 -12.25
N LYS A 96 19.99 -35.90 -11.53
CA LYS A 96 20.46 -35.96 -10.12
C LYS A 96 19.82 -34.97 -9.14
N VAL A 97 18.55 -34.58 -9.36
CA VAL A 97 17.75 -33.94 -8.30
C VAL A 97 16.43 -34.68 -8.16
N LYS A 98 16.52 -35.97 -7.82
CA LYS A 98 15.45 -36.67 -7.12
C LYS A 98 15.99 -37.15 -5.77
N GLU A 99 15.10 -37.06 -4.78
CA GLU A 99 15.26 -37.54 -3.41
C GLU A 99 16.10 -36.68 -2.46
N ARG A 100 15.62 -35.45 -2.19
CA ARG A 100 15.64 -34.94 -0.81
C ARG A 100 14.43 -34.08 -0.42
N ASP A 101 13.31 -34.22 -1.14
CA ASP A 101 11.97 -33.83 -0.63
C ASP A 101 11.29 -35.05 0.00
N GLY A 102 11.97 -35.63 0.98
CA GLY A 102 11.35 -36.53 1.94
C GLY A 102 10.64 -35.68 2.98
N MET A 103 9.33 -35.57 2.84
CA MET A 103 8.39 -35.66 3.97
C MET A 103 8.82 -34.85 5.21
N ARG A 104 8.60 -33.53 5.22
CA ARG A 104 8.37 -32.82 6.48
C ARG A 104 6.87 -32.79 6.74
N ASP A 105 6.47 -33.68 7.63
CA ASP A 105 5.14 -33.89 8.14
C ASP A 105 4.40 -32.57 8.43
N TYR A 106 3.40 -32.28 7.61
CA TYR A 106 2.27 -31.41 7.98
C TYR A 106 1.04 -32.28 8.26
N ALA A 107 1.21 -33.33 9.05
CA ALA A 107 0.10 -34.16 9.55
C ALA A 107 0.23 -34.26 11.07
N GLY A 108 -0.45 -33.35 11.79
CA GLY A 108 -0.48 -33.40 13.26
C GLY A 108 -0.94 -32.14 14.00
N GLY A 109 -1.35 -31.05 13.33
CA GLY A 109 -1.67 -29.78 14.02
C GLY A 109 -2.90 -29.03 13.52
N GLU A 110 -3.78 -29.69 12.76
CA GLU A 110 -4.79 -29.02 11.94
C GLU A 110 -6.02 -28.51 12.71
N MET A 111 -6.37 -29.12 13.85
CA MET A 111 -7.52 -28.65 14.65
C MET A 111 -7.20 -27.41 15.51
N VAL A 112 -6.00 -27.32 16.09
CA VAL A 112 -5.63 -26.20 16.97
C VAL A 112 -5.46 -24.88 16.19
N LYS A 113 -4.96 -24.96 14.95
CA LYS A 113 -4.80 -23.78 14.08
C LYS A 113 -6.14 -23.21 13.62
N ARG A 114 -7.15 -24.06 13.38
CA ARG A 114 -8.48 -23.61 12.92
C ARG A 114 -9.25 -22.88 14.02
N GLU A 115 -9.18 -23.36 15.26
CA GLU A 115 -9.80 -22.69 16.41
C GLU A 115 -9.11 -21.38 16.78
N ALA A 116 -7.78 -21.35 16.75
CA ALA A 116 -7.01 -20.12 16.98
C ALA A 116 -7.33 -19.04 15.93
N TRP A 117 -7.42 -19.46 14.67
CA TRP A 117 -7.78 -18.57 13.57
C TRP A 117 -9.23 -18.07 13.69
N LYS A 118 -10.16 -18.94 14.09
CA LYS A 118 -11.56 -18.57 14.33
C LYS A 118 -11.71 -17.57 15.48
N ARG A 119 -11.01 -17.79 16.61
CA ARG A 119 -10.98 -16.85 17.74
C ARG A 119 -10.40 -15.49 17.35
N MET A 120 -9.36 -15.48 16.52
CA MET A 120 -8.76 -14.24 16.02
C MET A 120 -9.74 -13.48 15.10
N GLN A 121 -10.49 -14.18 14.24
CA GLN A 121 -11.53 -13.54 13.42
C GLN A 121 -12.69 -13.02 14.26
N ASP A 122 -13.17 -13.81 15.22
CA ASP A 122 -14.24 -13.41 16.12
C ASP A 122 -13.84 -12.18 16.93
N GLY A 123 -12.60 -12.10 17.42
CA GLY A 123 -12.06 -10.93 18.11
C GLY A 123 -12.08 -9.66 17.25
N HIS A 124 -11.73 -9.76 15.96
CA HIS A 124 -11.80 -8.63 15.03
C HIS A 124 -13.25 -8.18 14.78
N VAL A 125 -14.17 -9.13 14.59
CA VAL A 125 -15.60 -8.81 14.41
C VAL A 125 -16.17 -8.15 15.66
N ASP A 126 -15.77 -8.61 16.85
CA ASP A 126 -16.27 -8.06 18.11
C ASP A 126 -15.71 -6.65 18.39
N LEU A 127 -14.44 -6.40 18.03
CA LEU A 127 -13.85 -5.07 18.04
C LEU A 127 -14.63 -4.11 17.13
N LEU A 128 -14.89 -4.52 15.88
CA LEU A 128 -15.66 -3.73 14.91
C LEU A 128 -17.10 -3.47 15.39
N ARG A 129 -17.76 -4.46 16.01
CA ARG A 129 -19.09 -4.29 16.62
C ARG A 129 -19.07 -3.30 17.80
N ARG A 130 -18.03 -3.32 18.64
CA ARG A 130 -17.87 -2.37 19.74
C ARG A 130 -17.62 -0.96 19.23
N PHE A 131 -16.78 -0.78 18.21
CA PHE A 131 -16.57 0.52 17.57
C PHE A 131 -17.83 1.04 16.85
N GLY A 132 -18.59 0.16 16.18
CA GLY A 132 -19.87 0.50 15.58
C GLY A 132 -20.90 0.98 16.61
N ARG A 133 -21.01 0.29 17.76
CA ARG A 133 -21.87 0.70 18.87
C ARG A 133 -21.39 1.98 19.57
N ALA A 134 -20.08 2.15 19.76
CA ALA A 134 -19.50 3.38 20.30
C ALA A 134 -19.75 4.59 19.38
N ARG A 135 -19.73 4.38 18.06
CA ARG A 135 -20.07 5.40 17.06
C ARG A 135 -21.57 5.76 17.09
N LEU A 136 -22.45 4.77 17.27
CA LEU A 136 -23.90 5.00 17.44
C LEU A 136 -24.23 5.73 18.75
N MET A 137 -23.57 5.40 19.87
CA MET A 137 -23.74 6.11 21.14
C MET A 137 -23.26 7.56 21.07
N ARG A 138 -22.19 7.85 20.29
CA ARG A 138 -21.71 9.22 20.06
C ARG A 138 -22.71 10.06 19.27
N ILE A 139 -23.43 9.46 18.33
CA ILE A 139 -24.47 10.14 17.53
C ILE A 139 -25.72 10.42 18.38
N ASN A 140 -26.12 9.50 19.27
CA ASN A 140 -27.29 9.71 20.13
C ASN A 140 -27.04 10.68 21.30
N ARG A 141 -25.80 10.84 21.76
CA ARG A 141 -25.46 11.86 22.79
C ARG A 141 -25.49 13.30 22.28
N VAL A 142 -25.39 13.52 20.97
CA VAL A 142 -25.44 14.86 20.34
C VAL A 142 -26.90 15.30 20.10
N LYS A 143 -27.88 14.41 20.23
CA LYS A 143 -29.31 14.72 20.05
C LYS A 143 -30.07 14.97 21.38
N LEU A 144 -29.37 14.94 22.52
CA LEU A 144 -29.94 15.10 23.87
C LEU A 144 -29.40 16.33 24.61
N LEU A 145 -28.76 17.24 23.88
CA LEU A 145 -28.43 18.62 24.28
C LEU A 145 -29.07 19.56 23.27
#